data_AF-A0A3P1SCH3-F1
#
_entry.id   AF-A0A3P1SCH3-F1
#
_cell.length_a   1.000
_cell.length_b   1.000
_cell.length_c   1.000
_cell.angle_alpha   90.00
_cell.angle_beta   90.00
_cell.angle_gamma   90.00
#
_symmetry.space_group_name_H-M   'P 1'
#
loop_
_entity.id
_entity.type
_entity.pdbx_description
1 polymer ?
#
loop_
_entity_poly.entity_id
_entity_poly.type
_entity_poly.pdbx_seq_one_letter_code
_entity_poly.pdbx_strand_id
1 'polypeptide(L)' 'MLGLTAQQVCERADISRQTLRKIENGELSVSFSNVAQVLRALGQLDAVVNSVDPLNSEIGRLRVGAIHKRRAR' A
#
# COMPACT_ATOMS: atom_id res chain seq x y z
N MET A 1 17.52 -6.05 -3.97
CA MET A 1 16.77 -4.78 -4.21
C MET A 1 16.64 -4.59 -5.70
N LEU A 2 15.46 -4.24 -6.21
CA LEU A 2 15.06 -4.37 -7.63
C LEU A 2 15.90 -3.60 -8.68
N GLY A 3 16.97 -2.88 -8.29
CA GLY A 3 17.89 -2.23 -9.23
C GLY A 3 17.26 -1.19 -10.17
N LEU A 4 16.04 -0.72 -9.85
CA LEU A 4 15.29 0.22 -10.67
C LEU A 4 15.74 1.64 -10.38
N THR A 5 15.88 2.43 -11.45
CA THR A 5 16.01 3.88 -11.32
C THR A 5 14.66 4.49 -10.89
N ALA A 6 14.70 5.63 -10.20
CA ALA A 6 13.48 6.36 -9.83
C ALA A 6 12.60 6.68 -11.05
N GLN A 7 13.21 6.91 -12.22
CA GLN A 7 12.48 7.13 -13.47
C GLN A 7 11.66 5.91 -13.89
N GLN A 8 12.26 4.73 -13.85
CA GLN A 8 11.59 3.48 -14.22
C GLN A 8 10.45 3.13 -13.26
N VAL A 9 10.56 3.51 -11.99
CA VAL A 9 9.45 3.38 -11.04
C VAL A 9 8.32 4.34 -11.40
N CYS A 10 8.64 5.61 -11.71
CA CYS A 10 7.65 6.61 -12.12
C CYS A 10 6.89 6.16 -13.38
N GLU A 11 7.59 5.65 -14.39
CA GLU A 11 6.99 5.17 -15.64
C GLU A 11 6.08 3.96 -15.41
N ARG A 12 6.49 3.00 -14.57
CA ARG A 12 5.67 1.82 -14.25
C ARG A 12 4.47 2.13 -13.36
N ALA A 13 4.59 3.14 -12.51
CA ALA A 13 3.55 3.56 -11.58
C ALA A 13 2.65 4.66 -12.15
N ASP A 14 2.90 5.13 -13.37
CA ASP A 14 2.19 6.24 -14.02
C ASP A 14 2.07 7.50 -13.14
N ILE A 15 3.19 7.91 -12.54
CA ILE A 15 3.27 9.11 -11.67
C ILE A 15 4.46 10.00 -12.01
N SER A 16 4.38 11.26 -11.60
CA SER A 16 5.49 12.20 -11.72
C SER A 16 6.63 11.87 -10.74
N ARG A 17 7.88 12.23 -11.11
CA ARG A 17 9.05 12.21 -10.22
C ARG A 17 8.85 13.06 -8.96
N GLN A 18 8.09 14.15 -9.06
CA GLN A 18 7.74 14.97 -7.92
C GLN A 18 6.85 14.20 -6.94
N THR A 19 5.82 13.52 -7.44
CA THR A 19 4.94 12.67 -6.63
C THR A 19 5.72 11.53 -5.98
N LEU A 20 6.61 10.86 -6.71
CA LEU A 20 7.46 9.82 -6.13
C LEU A 20 8.34 10.36 -4.98
N ARG A 21 8.96 11.52 -5.17
CA ARG A 21 9.77 12.16 -4.12
C ARG A 21 8.95 12.51 -2.88
N LYS A 22 7.71 12.99 -3.06
CA LYS A 22 6.80 13.25 -1.94
C LYS A 22 6.47 11.97 -1.15
N ILE A 23 6.29 10.85 -1.85
CA ILE A 23 6.07 9.53 -1.23
C ILE A 23 7.31 9.10 -0.43
N GLU A 24 8.50 9.22 -1.02
CA GLU A 24 9.78 8.89 -0.36
C GLU A 24 10.02 9.73 0.91
N ASN A 25 9.58 10.98 0.89
CA ASN A 25 9.65 11.90 2.04
C ASN A 25 8.52 11.72 3.06
N GLY A 26 7.54 10.83 2.79
CA GLY A 26 6.40 10.61 3.69
C GLY A 26 5.41 11.78 3.77
N GLU A 27 5.29 12.60 2.72
CA GLU A 27 4.35 13.72 2.72
C GLU A 27 2.89 13.23 2.70
N LEU A 28 2.09 13.70 3.67
CA LEU A 28 0.67 13.35 3.81
C LEU A 28 -0.23 13.91 2.70
N SER A 29 0.29 14.78 1.84
CA SER A 29 -0.45 15.37 0.72
C SER A 29 -0.71 14.39 -0.44
N VAL A 30 -0.02 13.25 -0.45
CA VAL A 30 -0.12 12.27 -1.53
C VAL A 30 -1.30 11.33 -1.31
N SER A 31 -2.08 11.09 -2.36
CA SER A 31 -3.18 10.13 -2.31
C SER A 31 -2.66 8.71 -2.07
N PHE A 32 -3.41 7.92 -1.30
CA PHE A 32 -3.09 6.50 -1.10
C PHE A 32 -3.08 5.71 -2.41
N SER A 33 -3.87 6.13 -3.41
CA SER A 33 -3.85 5.54 -4.75
C SER A 33 -2.45 5.59 -5.39
N ASN A 34 -1.75 6.72 -5.28
CA ASN A 34 -0.39 6.84 -5.81
C ASN A 34 0.60 5.92 -5.09
N VAL A 35 0.43 5.76 -3.77
CA VAL A 35 1.23 4.80 -2.99
C VAL A 35 0.98 3.37 -3.46
N ALA A 36 -0.29 2.99 -3.66
CA ALA A 36 -0.66 1.67 -4.18
C ALA A 36 -0.12 1.41 -5.60
N GLN A 37 -0.08 2.43 -6.47
CA GLN A 37 0.51 2.33 -7.80
C GLN A 37 2.01 2.08 -7.75
N VAL A 38 2.74 2.77 -6.87
CA VAL A 38 4.18 2.50 -6.65
C VAL A 38 4.40 1.08 -6.12
N LEU A 39 3.61 0.64 -5.14
CA LEU A 39 3.69 -0.73 -4.63
C LEU A 39 3.42 -1.77 -5.73
N ARG A 40 2.48 -1.50 -6.64
CA ARG A 40 2.20 -2.35 -7.81
C ARG A 40 3.40 -2.40 -8.76
N ALA A 41 3.97 -1.24 -9.10
CA ALA A 41 5.14 -1.13 -9.96
C ALA A 41 6.37 -1.87 -9.42
N LEU A 42 6.48 -1.98 -8.09
CA LEU A 42 7.54 -2.72 -7.39
C LEU A 42 7.21 -4.21 -7.14
N GLY A 43 6.01 -4.68 -7.54
CA GLY A 43 5.55 -6.04 -7.26
C GLY A 43 5.31 -6.34 -5.78
N GLN A 44 5.11 -5.31 -4.95
CA GLN A 44 4.90 -5.44 -3.50
C GLN A 44 3.43 -5.31 -3.09
N LEU A 45 2.54 -4.91 -4.01
CA LEU A 45 1.14 -4.67 -3.68
C LEU A 45 0.46 -5.89 -3.06
N ASP A 46 0.67 -7.08 -3.63
CA ASP A 46 0.04 -8.32 -3.12
C ASP A 46 0.56 -8.69 -1.73
N ALA A 47 1.86 -8.48 -1.45
CA ALA A 47 2.42 -8.70 -0.12
C ALA A 47 1.80 -7.76 0.93
N VAL A 48 1.54 -6.51 0.55
CA VAL A 48 0.84 -5.54 1.42
C VAL A 48 -0.61 -5.92 1.63
N VAL A 49 -1.33 -6.37 0.58
CA VAL A 49 -2.72 -6.84 0.72
C VAL A 49 -2.79 -8.07 1.64
N ASN A 50 -1.87 -9.01 1.49
CA ASN A 50 -1.82 -10.20 2.32
C ASN A 50 -1.50 -9.88 3.79
N SER A 51 -0.69 -8.85 4.06
CA SER A 51 -0.33 -8.49 5.44
C SER A 51 -1.46 -7.80 6.20
N VAL A 52 -2.39 -7.15 5.49
CA VAL A 52 -3.57 -6.51 6.10
C VAL A 52 -4.77 -7.44 6.20
N ASP A 53 -4.70 -8.64 5.61
CA ASP A 53 -5.75 -9.65 5.76
C ASP A 53 -5.77 -10.18 7.22
N PRO A 54 -6.85 -9.95 7.99
CA PRO A 54 -6.95 -10.45 9.35
C PRO A 54 -6.91 -11.98 9.44
N LEU A 55 -7.25 -12.71 8.37
CA LEU A 55 -7.19 -14.18 8.36
C LEU A 55 -5.75 -14.70 8.38
N ASN A 56 -4.80 -13.90 7.88
CA ASN A 56 -3.37 -14.23 7.91
C ASN A 56 -2.72 -13.98 9.28
N SER A 57 -3.42 -13.37 10.24
CA SER A 57 -2.94 -13.10 11.60
C SER A 57 -3.71 -13.87 12.67
N GLU A 58 -3.03 -14.36 13.70
CA GLU A 58 -3.68 -15.02 14.84
C GLU A 58 -4.63 -14.08 15.59
N ILE A 59 -4.17 -12.87 15.91
CA ILE A 59 -5.00 -11.83 16.54
C ILE A 59 -6.16 -11.44 15.61
N GLY A 60 -5.87 -11.34 14.31
CA GLY A 60 -6.89 -11.06 13.30
C GLY A 60 -7.99 -12.11 13.31
N ARG A 61 -7.65 -13.40 13.21
CA ARG A 61 -8.61 -14.52 13.27
C ARG A 61 -9.46 -14.52 14.54
N LEU A 62 -8.86 -14.25 15.71
CA LEU A 62 -9.61 -14.12 16.97
C LEU A 62 -10.63 -12.97 16.94
N ARG A 63 -10.37 -11.92 16.15
CA ARG A 63 -11.24 -10.74 16.01
C ARG A 63 -12.19 -10.80 14.81
N VAL A 64 -12.07 -11.77 13.90
CA VAL A 64 -12.92 -11.89 12.70
C VAL A 64 -14.41 -11.97 13.06
N GLY A 65 -14.76 -12.67 14.15
CA GLY A 65 -16.15 -12.74 14.63
C GLY A 65 -16.77 -11.38 15.02
N ALA A 66 -15.96 -10.33 15.20
CA ALA A 66 -16.42 -8.97 15.45
C ALA A 66 -16.66 -8.15 14.18
N ILE A 67 -16.23 -8.60 12.99
CA ILE A 67 -16.37 -7.86 11.72
C ILE A 67 -17.85 -7.65 11.36
N HIS A 68 -18.73 -8.58 11.74
CA HIS A 68 -20.17 -8.46 11.53
C HIS A 68 -20.89 -7.56 12.56
N LYS A 69 -20.19 -7.09 13.59
CA LYS A 69 -20.79 -6.21 14.60
C LYS A 69 -20.83 -4.79 14.05
N ARG A 70 -22.03 -4.28 13.78
CA ARG A 70 -22.23 -2.86 13.45
C ARG A 70 -21.79 -2.00 14.64
N ARG A 71 -20.98 -0.97 14.36
CA ARG A 71 -20.75 0.12 15.33
C ARG A 71 -22.11 0.71 15.71
N ALA A 72 -22.40 0.76 17.00
CA ALA A 72 -23.50 1.58 17.51
C ALA A 72 -23.22 3.03 17.08
N ARG A 73 -24.20 3.65 16.42
CA ARG A 73 -24.18 5.05 15.99
C ARG A 73 -24.91 5.89 17.00
#